data_AF-A0A285EEC1-F1
#
_entry.id   AF-A0A285EEC1-F1
#
_cell.length_a   1.000
_cell.length_b   1.000
_cell.length_c   1.000
_cell.angle_alpha   90.00
_cell.angle_beta   90.00
_cell.angle_gamma   90.00
#
_symmetry.space_group_name_H-M   'P 1'
#
loop_
_entity.id
_entity.type
_entity.pdbx_description
1 polymer ?
#
loop_
_entity_poly.entity_id
_entity_poly.type
_entity_poly.pdbx_seq_one_letter_code
_entity_poly.pdbx_strand_id
1 'polypeptide(L)' 'MTSSDHVAGREQETARAHAVPRADADGPPPWVAVCGTPVAVVQGSWSGRRGVGSDDVCPRCREQAPA' A
#
# COMPACT_ATOMS: atom_id res chain seq x y z
N MET A 1 -19.59 5.65 2.62
CA MET A 1 -18.36 5.10 3.22
C MET A 1 -17.42 4.81 2.06
N THR A 2 -16.54 5.75 1.73
CA THR A 2 -15.50 5.53 0.71
C THR A 2 -14.49 4.56 1.29
N SER A 3 -14.76 3.26 1.11
CA SER A 3 -13.77 2.23 1.38
C SER A 3 -12.67 2.47 0.37
N SER A 4 -11.50 2.93 0.82
CA SER A 4 -10.35 3.12 -0.06
C SER A 4 -10.10 1.81 -0.80
N ASP A 5 -10.04 1.83 -2.13
CA ASP A 5 -9.81 0.65 -3.00
C ASP A 5 -8.40 0.05 -2.83
N HIS A 6 -7.64 0.57 -1.86
CA HIS A 6 -6.25 0.24 -1.62
C HIS A 6 -6.03 -0.10 -0.15
N VAL A 7 -5.15 -1.06 0.08
CA VAL A 7 -4.57 -1.35 1.39
C VAL A 7 -3.12 -0.91 1.41
N ALA A 8 -2.56 -0.71 2.60
CA ALA A 8 -1.15 -0.38 2.68
C ALA A 8 -0.31 -1.66 2.76
N GLY A 9 0.62 -1.79 1.83
CA GLY A 9 1.69 -2.78 1.87
C GLY A 9 2.95 -2.21 2.50
N ARG A 10 3.79 -3.06 3.10
CA ARG A 10 5.17 -2.70 3.45
C ARG A 10 6.17 -3.54 2.67
N GLU A 11 7.16 -2.86 2.11
CA GLU A 11 8.35 -3.47 1.53
C GLU A 11 9.23 -4.09 2.64
N GLN A 12 9.85 -5.24 2.37
CA GLN A 12 10.70 -5.94 3.34
C GLN A 12 12.00 -5.20 3.66
N GLU A 13 12.60 -4.56 2.65
CA GLU A 13 13.95 -4.01 2.76
C GLU A 13 13.97 -2.70 3.54
N THR A 14 12.99 -1.82 3.31
CA THR A 14 12.98 -0.46 3.86
C THR A 14 11.83 -0.21 4.83
N ALA A 15 10.89 -1.15 4.98
CA ALA A 15 9.63 -0.96 5.68
C ALA A 15 8.77 0.20 5.15
N ARG A 16 9.08 0.72 3.95
CA ARG A 16 8.34 1.78 3.27
C ARG A 16 6.91 1.34 2.99
N ALA A 17 5.97 2.27 3.19
CA ALA A 17 4.57 2.03 2.93
C ALA A 17 4.21 2.28 1.45
N HIS A 18 3.51 1.32 0.87
CA HIS A 18 3.06 1.32 -0.51
C HIS A 18 1.55 1.10 -0.59
N ALA A 19 0.91 1.59 -1.65
CA ALA A 19 -0.50 1.31 -1.91
C ALA A 19 -0.62 0.02 -2.72
N VAL A 20 -1.35 -0.96 -2.21
CA VAL A 20 -1.66 -2.22 -2.91
C VAL A 20 -3.15 -2.21 -3.22
N PRO A 21 -3.57 -2.54 -4.45
CA PRO A 21 -4.97 -2.69 -4.76
C PRO A 21 -5.61 -3.74 -3.84
N ARG A 22 -6.78 -3.44 -3.30
CA ARG A 22 -7.45 -4.37 -2.37
C ARG A 22 -7.78 -5.71 -3.05
N ALA A 23 -8.08 -5.69 -4.35
CA ALA A 23 -8.30 -6.88 -5.14
C ALA A 23 -7.09 -7.84 -5.16
N ASP A 24 -5.87 -7.30 -5.25
CA ASP A 24 -4.64 -8.10 -5.16
C ASP A 24 -4.36 -8.53 -3.72
N ALA A 25 -4.63 -7.65 -2.75
CA ALA A 25 -4.37 -7.89 -1.33
C ALA A 25 -5.23 -9.00 -0.69
N ASP A 26 -6.36 -9.35 -1.30
CA ASP A 26 -7.17 -10.51 -0.89
C ASP A 26 -6.55 -11.85 -1.33
N GLY A 27 -5.56 -11.83 -2.24
CA GLY A 27 -4.81 -13.00 -2.68
C GLY A 27 -3.65 -13.39 -1.75
N PRO A 28 -3.03 -14.57 -1.97
CA PRO A 28 -1.82 -14.96 -1.25
C PRO A 28 -0.60 -14.12 -1.68
N PRO A 29 0.38 -13.89 -0.79
CA PRO A 29 1.61 -13.18 -1.11
C PRO A 29 2.45 -13.89 -2.18
N PRO A 30 3.34 -13.16 -2.90
CA PRO A 30 3.67 -11.74 -2.72
C PRO A 30 2.66 -10.80 -3.40
N TRP A 31 2.37 -9.67 -2.75
CA TRP A 31 1.54 -8.62 -3.36
C TRP A 31 2.39 -7.59 -4.07
N VAL A 32 1.82 -6.92 -5.07
CA VAL A 32 2.51 -5.87 -5.82
C VAL A 32 1.78 -4.55 -5.61
N ALA A 33 2.52 -3.53 -5.21
CA ALA A 33 1.98 -2.18 -5.08
C ALA A 33 1.69 -1.55 -6.44
N VAL A 34 0.86 -0.50 -6.45
CA VAL A 34 0.58 0.30 -7.67
C VAL A 34 1.82 0.98 -8.27
N CYS A 35 2.92 1.08 -7.52
CA CYS A 35 4.21 1.53 -8.05
C CYS A 35 5.04 0.43 -8.73
N GLY A 36 4.60 -0.83 -8.65
CA GLY A 36 5.32 -2.02 -9.13
C GLY A 36 6.24 -2.65 -8.07
N THR A 37 6.36 -2.07 -6.88
CA THR A 37 7.21 -2.63 -5.81
C THR A 37 6.52 -3.83 -5.17
N PRO A 38 7.20 -4.99 -5.04
CA PRO A 38 6.67 -6.13 -4.29
C PRO A 38 6.64 -5.82 -2.80
N VAL A 39 5.54 -6.17 -2.14
CA VAL A 39 5.37 -6.06 -0.69
C VAL A 39 5.13 -7.44 -0.11
N ALA A 40 5.69 -7.69 1.07
CA ALA A 40 5.56 -8.98 1.73
C ALA A 40 4.47 -9.01 2.80
N VAL A 41 3.98 -7.83 3.21
CA VAL A 41 2.88 -7.70 4.17
C VAL A 41 1.93 -6.61 3.67
N VAL A 42 0.64 -6.90 3.76
CA VAL A 42 -0.43 -5.90 3.63
C VAL A 42 -1.12 -5.77 4.96
N GLN A 43 -1.32 -4.55 5.43
CA GLN A 43 -2.01 -4.26 6.68
C GLN A 43 -2.88 -3.01 6.53
N GLY A 44 -3.98 -2.97 7.29
CA GLY A 44 -4.85 -1.80 7.39
C GLY A 44 -5.39 -1.27 6.07
N SER A 45 -5.84 -0.03 6.11
CA SER A 45 -6.33 0.70 4.93
C SER A 45 -5.29 1.72 4.49
N TRP A 46 -5.13 1.86 3.18
CA TRP A 46 -4.33 2.94 2.62
C TRP A 46 -5.09 4.25 2.79
N SER A 47 -4.46 5.27 3.38
CA SER A 47 -5.10 6.59 3.59
C SER A 47 -4.44 7.72 2.78
N GLY A 48 -3.62 7.40 1.78
CA GLY A 48 -2.89 8.34 0.91
C GLY A 48 -1.82 9.18 1.62
N ARG A 49 -2.19 9.86 2.71
CA ARG A 49 -1.33 10.76 3.49
C ARG A 49 -0.52 10.03 4.56
N ARG A 50 -1.00 8.89 5.06
CA ARG A 50 -0.27 7.98 5.95
C ARG A 50 -0.53 6.53 5.50
N GLY A 51 0.42 5.90 4.83
CA GLY A 51 0.30 4.46 4.57
C GLY A 51 0.42 3.72 5.90
N VAL A 52 -0.66 3.12 6.41
CA VAL A 52 -0.73 2.40 7.72
C VAL A 52 -0.15 3.10 8.96
N GLY A 53 0.03 4.42 8.92
CA GLY A 53 0.71 5.13 10.01
C GLY A 53 2.23 5.09 9.95
N SER A 54 2.82 4.66 8.82
CA SER A 54 4.22 4.95 8.50
C SER A 54 4.38 6.39 8.01
N ASP A 55 5.45 7.04 8.46
CA ASP A 55 5.90 8.34 7.95
C ASP A 55 6.65 8.19 6.61
N ASP A 56 7.27 7.04 6.37
CA ASP A 56 7.92 6.71 5.10
C ASP A 56 6.92 6.10 4.10
N VAL A 57 6.35 6.95 3.26
CA VAL A 57 5.36 6.58 2.24
C VAL A 57 5.97 6.74 0.84
N CYS A 58 5.73 5.77 -0.03
CA CYS A 58 6.16 5.85 -1.42
C CYS A 58 5.46 7.04 -2.15
N PRO A 59 6.20 8.04 -2.66
CA PRO A 59 5.61 9.22 -3.31
C PRO A 59 4.79 8.84 -4.54
N ARG A 60 5.26 7.86 -5.32
CA ARG A 60 4.54 7.36 -6.50
C ARG A 60 3.20 6.70 -6.14
N CYS A 61 3.14 5.97 -5.01
CA CYS A 61 1.88 5.41 -4.52
C CYS A 61 0.94 6.51 -4.03
N ARG A 62 1.48 7.55 -3.38
CA ARG A 62 0.71 8.70 -2.93
C ARG A 62 0.07 9.48 -4.07
N GLU A 63 0.74 9.58 -5.21
CA GLU A 63 0.22 10.24 -6.41
C GLU A 63 -0.81 9.38 -7.15
N GLN A 64 -0.56 8.07 -7.28
CA GLN A 64 -1.43 7.16 -8.03
C GLN A 64 -2.67 6.72 -7.23
N ALA A 65 -2.58 6.65 -5.90
CA ALA A 65 -3.67 6.27 -5.00
C ALA A 65 -3.97 7.42 -4.01
N PRO A 66 -4.64 8.50 -4.46
CA PRO A 66 -5.14 9.53 -3.56
C PRO A 66 -6.20 8.94 -2.61
N ALA A 67 -6.25 9.48 -1.38
CA ALA A 67 -7.08 8.98 -0.28
C ALA A 67 -8.59 9.04 -0.55
#